data_AF-A0A6A6YPD4-F1
#
_entry.id   AF-A0A6A6YPD4-F1
#
_cell.length_a   1.000
_cell.length_b   1.000
_cell.length_c   1.000
_cell.angle_alpha   90.00
_cell.angle_beta   90.00
_cell.angle_gamma   90.00
#
_symmetry.space_group_name_H-M   'P 1'
#
loop_
_entity.id
_entity.type
_entity.pdbx_description
1 polymer ?
#
loop_
_entity_poly.entity_id
_entity_poly.type
_entity_poly.pdbx_seq_one_letter_code
_entity_poly.pdbx_strand_id
1 'polypeptide(L)'
;TPASSASSPSSLTLPSSSSSATVTPLSGPPDVLLNVPTLSVGRIELDVDNLQADINLNANVASIVSINAGVQLSITKVNLTISDVSAKLELIVRLGHLVDIVNRVFESLDLNPLLVNAINNVTAVATQVVGAVDGLLGSVTQGGTTLSFVVDNLGNIVQEVGGVSTIVGNYMQNMTETGTPEQLGNGLVQKTYSYSPLSALVKIIFNAAGQVVQATVAKQTATGTAST
;
A
#
# COMPACT_ATOMS: atom_id res chain seq x y z
N THR A 1 -8.52 -76.26 -19.72
CA THR A 1 -8.33 -74.81 -19.97
C THR A 1 -7.52 -74.22 -18.83
N PRO A 2 -6.63 -73.26 -19.10
CA PRO A 2 -5.41 -72.91 -18.32
C PRO A 2 -5.75 -71.95 -17.14
N ALA A 3 -4.88 -71.42 -16.25
CA ALA A 3 -3.47 -71.00 -16.29
C ALA A 3 -2.96 -70.64 -14.86
N SER A 4 -1.67 -70.25 -14.77
CA SER A 4 -0.99 -69.39 -13.77
C SER A 4 -0.15 -70.13 -12.71
N SER A 5 0.98 -69.64 -12.15
CA SER A 5 2.01 -68.61 -12.45
C SER A 5 3.00 -68.60 -11.24
N ALA A 6 4.19 -67.98 -11.42
CA ALA A 6 5.09 -67.41 -10.40
C ALA A 6 6.13 -68.36 -9.71
N SER A 7 7.37 -67.96 -9.38
CA SER A 7 8.09 -66.67 -9.41
C SER A 7 9.61 -66.90 -9.21
N SER A 8 10.45 -66.04 -9.78
CA SER A 8 11.86 -65.85 -9.39
C SER A 8 12.01 -64.47 -8.70
N PRO A 9 12.81 -64.33 -7.62
CA PRO A 9 12.96 -63.06 -6.93
C PRO A 9 14.13 -62.25 -7.50
N SER A 10 13.87 -61.00 -7.92
CA SER A 10 14.91 -60.04 -8.28
C SER A 10 15.10 -59.04 -7.15
N SER A 11 16.31 -59.00 -6.60
CA SER A 11 16.75 -58.10 -5.54
C SER A 11 16.81 -56.64 -6.00
N LEU A 12 16.26 -55.74 -5.19
CA LEU A 12 16.22 -54.29 -5.43
C LEU A 12 17.54 -53.63 -4.98
N THR A 13 18.35 -53.20 -5.94
CA THR A 13 19.42 -52.21 -5.72
C THR A 13 18.82 -50.80 -5.85
N LEU A 14 18.84 -50.01 -4.79
CA LEU A 14 18.43 -48.60 -4.83
C LEU A 14 19.57 -47.75 -5.47
N PRO A 15 19.29 -46.93 -6.50
CA PRO A 15 20.25 -45.95 -6.97
C PRO A 15 20.22 -44.71 -6.05
N SER A 16 21.38 -44.36 -5.47
CA SER A 16 21.62 -43.07 -4.85
C SER A 16 21.88 -42.02 -5.95
N SER A 17 20.87 -41.25 -6.31
CA SER A 17 20.99 -40.12 -7.23
C SER A 17 21.44 -38.86 -6.49
N SER A 18 22.75 -38.67 -6.35
CA SER A 18 23.33 -37.35 -6.06
C SER A 18 23.32 -36.53 -7.34
N SER A 19 22.26 -35.78 -7.58
CA SER A 19 22.19 -34.79 -8.66
C SER A 19 23.09 -33.59 -8.30
N SER A 20 24.34 -33.63 -8.75
CA SER A 20 25.17 -32.44 -8.83
C SER A 20 24.52 -31.47 -9.80
N ALA A 21 23.88 -30.42 -9.28
CA ALA A 21 23.34 -29.34 -10.09
C ALA A 21 24.52 -28.64 -10.79
N THR A 22 24.73 -28.97 -12.06
CA THR A 22 25.61 -28.23 -12.95
C THR A 22 25.03 -26.83 -13.10
N VAL A 23 25.60 -25.84 -12.41
CA VAL A 23 25.35 -24.44 -12.69
C VAL A 23 25.94 -24.14 -14.07
N THR A 24 25.12 -24.24 -15.12
CA THR A 24 25.51 -23.74 -16.44
C THR A 24 25.82 -22.25 -16.28
N PRO A 25 27.06 -21.79 -16.53
CA PRO A 25 27.34 -20.37 -16.51
C PRO A 25 26.43 -19.71 -17.56
N LEU A 26 25.81 -18.59 -17.21
CA LEU A 26 24.92 -17.82 -18.08
C LEU A 26 25.72 -17.23 -19.27
N SER A 27 26.04 -18.09 -20.24
CA SER A 27 26.82 -17.78 -21.44
C SER A 27 25.88 -17.35 -22.56
N GLY A 28 25.23 -16.21 -22.37
CA GLY A 28 24.42 -15.53 -23.38
C GLY A 28 24.62 -14.02 -23.31
N PRO A 29 23.98 -13.22 -24.18
CA PRO A 29 23.85 -11.78 -23.98
C PRO A 29 23.17 -11.47 -22.63
N PRO A 30 23.42 -10.30 -22.02
CA PRO A 30 22.72 -9.90 -20.81
C PRO A 30 21.24 -9.62 -21.08
N ASP A 31 20.40 -9.88 -20.08
CA ASP A 31 18.94 -9.65 -20.13
C ASP A 31 18.57 -8.18 -19.93
N VAL A 32 19.38 -7.40 -19.20
CA VAL A 32 19.33 -5.93 -19.20
C VAL A 32 20.73 -5.43 -19.48
N LEU A 33 20.86 -4.44 -20.36
CA LEU A 33 22.09 -3.70 -20.60
C LEU A 33 21.72 -2.23 -20.78
N LEU A 34 21.73 -1.48 -19.71
CA LEU A 34 21.86 -0.03 -19.72
C LEU A 34 23.33 0.25 -20.01
N ASN A 35 23.68 1.06 -21.01
CA ASN A 35 25.03 1.60 -21.20
C ASN A 35 24.88 3.03 -21.67
N VAL A 36 25.51 3.91 -20.96
CA VAL A 36 25.43 5.32 -21.12
C VAL A 36 26.97 5.68 -20.94
N PRO A 37 27.75 6.20 -21.93
CA PRO A 37 29.25 6.46 -21.84
C PRO A 37 30.03 7.83 -21.43
N THR A 38 29.49 9.06 -21.27
CA THR A 38 29.82 10.44 -20.73
C THR A 38 28.62 11.20 -20.08
N LEU A 39 28.67 11.50 -18.77
CA LEU A 39 27.67 12.31 -18.05
C LEU A 39 28.21 13.74 -17.93
N SER A 40 27.51 14.74 -18.45
CA SER A 40 27.83 16.16 -18.34
C SER A 40 26.58 16.97 -18.03
N VAL A 41 26.64 17.89 -17.08
CA VAL A 41 25.57 18.88 -16.88
C VAL A 41 25.91 20.16 -17.63
N GLY A 42 24.96 20.72 -18.36
CA GLY A 42 25.17 21.94 -19.14
C GLY A 42 25.05 23.20 -18.29
N ARG A 43 24.26 23.17 -17.22
CA ARG A 43 24.05 24.35 -16.37
C ARG A 43 23.85 23.97 -14.91
N ILE A 44 24.53 24.70 -14.03
CA ILE A 44 24.37 24.63 -12.59
C ILE A 44 24.09 26.05 -12.12
N GLU A 45 22.94 26.26 -11.48
CA GLU A 45 22.51 27.53 -10.91
C GLU A 45 22.41 27.40 -9.39
N LEU A 46 22.94 28.42 -8.69
CA LEU A 46 23.02 28.45 -7.24
C LEU A 46 22.41 29.76 -6.73
N ASP A 47 21.22 29.67 -6.15
CA ASP A 47 20.56 30.81 -5.53
C ASP A 47 20.85 30.81 -4.03
N VAL A 48 21.46 31.89 -3.55
CA VAL A 48 21.94 32.00 -2.18
C VAL A 48 21.19 33.11 -1.45
N ASP A 49 20.48 32.75 -0.39
CA ASP A 49 19.74 33.69 0.44
C ASP A 49 20.58 34.12 1.63
N ASN A 50 20.62 35.44 1.86
CA ASN A 50 21.26 36.08 3.01
C ASN A 50 22.76 35.73 3.15
N LEU A 51 23.52 35.89 2.06
CA LEU A 51 24.99 35.84 2.09
C LEU A 51 25.52 37.09 2.80
N GLN A 52 26.05 36.92 4.01
CA GLN A 52 26.66 37.97 4.81
C GLN A 52 28.18 37.75 4.84
N ALA A 53 28.93 38.86 4.75
CA ALA A 53 30.38 38.86 4.77
C ALA A 53 30.89 39.88 5.81
N ASP A 54 31.62 39.39 6.81
CA ASP A 54 32.30 40.21 7.80
C ASP A 54 33.79 40.31 7.42
N ILE A 55 34.27 41.51 7.13
CA ILE A 55 35.66 41.75 6.72
C ILE A 55 36.38 42.51 7.83
N ASN A 56 37.45 41.92 8.37
CA ASN A 56 38.33 42.54 9.34
C ASN A 56 39.65 42.91 8.66
N LEU A 57 39.98 44.21 8.63
CA LEU A 57 41.16 44.75 7.96
C LEU A 57 42.08 45.43 8.97
N ASN A 58 43.32 44.94 9.08
CA ASN A 58 44.38 45.58 9.86
C ASN A 58 45.46 46.12 8.91
N ALA A 59 45.67 47.43 8.90
CA ALA A 59 46.63 48.10 8.03
C ALA A 59 47.54 49.06 8.83
N ASN A 60 48.85 49.03 8.57
CA ASN A 60 49.85 49.92 9.21
C ASN A 60 50.66 50.68 8.14
N VAL A 61 50.90 51.98 8.34
CA VAL A 61 51.61 52.84 7.37
C VAL A 61 52.79 53.58 8.01
N ALA A 62 53.92 53.58 7.27
CA ALA A 62 55.26 54.13 7.54
C ALA A 62 56.27 53.19 8.24
N SER A 63 56.45 51.93 7.85
CA SER A 63 57.01 51.50 6.55
C SER A 63 57.03 49.97 6.52
N ILE A 64 56.49 49.24 5.54
CA ILE A 64 56.04 49.48 4.18
C ILE A 64 54.77 48.63 4.09
N VAL A 65 53.60 49.27 3.92
CA VAL A 65 52.23 48.76 4.13
C VAL A 65 52.07 47.23 4.25
N SER A 66 51.74 46.74 5.45
CA SER A 66 51.23 45.37 5.67
C SER A 66 49.74 45.44 5.92
N ILE A 67 48.95 44.86 5.02
CA ILE A 67 47.50 44.72 5.13
C ILE A 67 47.21 43.26 5.49
N ASN A 68 46.60 43.02 6.65
CA ASN A 68 46.08 41.73 7.04
C ASN A 68 44.55 41.80 6.99
N ALA A 69 43.95 41.07 6.05
CA ALA A 69 42.51 41.00 5.89
C ALA A 69 42.02 39.58 6.25
N GLY A 70 41.05 39.48 7.16
CA GLY A 70 40.28 38.26 7.41
C GLY A 70 38.84 38.45 6.92
N VAL A 71 38.25 37.43 6.33
CA VAL A 71 36.85 37.42 5.91
C VAL A 71 36.11 36.24 6.54
N GLN A 72 34.93 36.48 7.08
CA GLN A 72 34.00 35.46 7.53
C GLN A 72 32.71 35.56 6.71
N LEU A 73 32.22 34.43 6.21
CA LEU A 73 31.02 34.36 5.38
C LEU A 73 29.95 33.53 6.11
N SER A 74 28.70 33.95 6.04
CA SER A 74 27.54 33.17 6.49
C SER A 74 26.41 33.24 5.48
N ILE A 75 25.65 32.15 5.34
CA ILE A 75 24.55 31.99 4.40
C ILE A 75 23.40 31.35 5.15
N THR A 76 22.17 31.77 4.88
CA THR A 76 20.99 31.17 5.50
C THR A 76 20.44 29.99 4.69
N LYS A 77 20.35 30.14 3.36
CA LYS A 77 19.80 29.11 2.49
C LYS A 77 20.48 29.10 1.12
N VAL A 78 20.57 27.90 0.55
CA VAL A 78 21.11 27.66 -0.78
C VAL A 78 20.13 26.78 -1.54
N ASN A 79 19.70 27.24 -2.72
CA ASN A 79 18.94 26.44 -3.68
C ASN A 79 19.84 26.10 -4.87
N LEU A 80 19.93 24.80 -5.19
CA LEU A 80 20.75 24.29 -6.28
C LEU A 80 19.84 23.78 -7.39
N THR A 81 19.91 24.40 -8.55
CA THR A 81 19.21 23.97 -9.76
C THR A 81 20.24 23.40 -10.74
N ILE A 82 20.07 22.13 -11.10
CA ILE A 82 20.90 21.47 -12.11
C ILE A 82 20.05 21.30 -13.36
N SER A 83 20.50 21.93 -14.44
CA SER A 83 19.84 21.93 -15.74
C SER A 83 20.78 21.35 -16.80
N ASP A 84 20.21 20.90 -17.90
CA ASP A 84 20.97 20.39 -19.05
C ASP A 84 21.83 19.16 -18.73
N VAL A 85 21.30 18.21 -17.94
CA VAL A 85 22.00 16.94 -17.62
C VAL A 85 22.03 16.02 -18.85
N SER A 86 23.21 15.84 -19.40
CA SER A 86 23.63 14.72 -20.25
C SER A 86 24.25 13.65 -19.34
N ALA A 87 23.89 12.39 -19.47
CA ALA A 87 24.23 11.35 -18.51
C ALA A 87 24.70 10.10 -19.19
N LYS A 88 25.65 9.40 -18.56
CA LYS A 88 26.18 8.13 -19.02
C LYS A 88 26.60 7.19 -17.84
N LEU A 89 26.14 5.93 -17.88
CA LEU A 89 25.84 4.88 -16.91
C LEU A 89 25.79 3.50 -17.62
N GLU A 90 26.51 2.46 -17.20
CA GLU A 90 26.29 1.08 -17.71
C GLU A 90 25.78 0.12 -16.63
N LEU A 91 24.58 -0.45 -16.77
CA LEU A 91 23.97 -1.50 -15.95
C LEU A 91 23.73 -2.76 -16.77
N ILE A 92 24.32 -3.87 -16.38
CA ILE A 92 24.16 -5.17 -17.03
C ILE A 92 23.45 -6.15 -16.07
N VAL A 93 22.25 -6.63 -16.40
CA VAL A 93 21.51 -7.65 -15.62
C VAL A 93 21.40 -8.92 -16.44
N ARG A 94 21.47 -10.07 -15.76
CA ARG A 94 21.34 -11.40 -16.35
C ARG A 94 20.24 -12.15 -15.58
N LEU A 95 19.04 -12.19 -16.15
CA LEU A 95 17.84 -12.86 -15.66
C LEU A 95 17.85 -14.32 -16.12
N GLY A 96 18.78 -15.11 -15.59
CA GLY A 96 18.72 -16.56 -15.76
C GLY A 96 17.54 -17.13 -14.99
N HIS A 97 16.85 -18.09 -15.60
CA HIS A 97 15.99 -19.05 -14.89
C HIS A 97 14.60 -18.58 -14.47
N LEU A 98 13.92 -17.68 -15.20
CA LEU A 98 12.50 -17.38 -14.89
C LEU A 98 11.62 -18.63 -14.92
N VAL A 99 11.82 -19.49 -15.93
CA VAL A 99 11.10 -20.76 -16.05
C VAL A 99 11.45 -21.71 -14.90
N ASP A 100 12.71 -21.77 -14.46
CA ASP A 100 13.09 -22.62 -13.33
C ASP A 100 12.62 -22.06 -12.00
N ILE A 101 12.49 -20.74 -11.84
CA ILE A 101 11.86 -20.13 -10.66
C ILE A 101 10.38 -20.53 -10.62
N VAL A 102 9.66 -20.41 -11.73
CA VAL A 102 8.25 -20.82 -11.81
C VAL A 102 8.10 -22.32 -11.55
N ASN A 103 8.93 -23.16 -12.18
CA ASN A 103 8.92 -24.61 -11.95
C ASN A 103 9.28 -24.96 -10.51
N ARG A 104 10.26 -24.29 -9.90
CA ARG A 104 10.65 -24.49 -8.50
C ARG A 104 9.56 -24.05 -7.53
N VAL A 105 8.80 -23.00 -7.85
CA VAL A 105 7.62 -22.59 -7.08
C VAL A 105 6.54 -23.67 -7.17
N PHE A 106 6.23 -24.17 -8.37
CA PHE A 106 5.26 -25.27 -8.52
C PHE A 106 5.70 -26.56 -7.82
N GLU A 107 6.97 -26.93 -7.93
CA GLU A 107 7.55 -28.08 -7.23
C GLU A 107 7.53 -27.87 -5.70
N SER A 108 7.79 -26.65 -5.22
CA SER A 108 7.69 -26.33 -3.80
C SER A 108 6.25 -26.38 -3.28
N LEU A 109 5.26 -25.98 -4.10
CA LEU A 109 3.83 -26.10 -3.79
C LEU A 109 3.38 -27.57 -3.79
N ASP A 110 3.89 -28.39 -4.72
CA ASP A 110 3.61 -29.82 -4.80
C ASP A 110 4.19 -30.58 -3.59
N LEU A 111 5.43 -30.26 -3.21
CA LEU A 111 6.07 -30.85 -2.03
C LEU A 111 5.51 -30.33 -0.70
N ASN A 112 4.79 -29.21 -0.70
CA ASN A 112 4.23 -28.59 0.51
C ASN A 112 2.80 -28.06 0.25
N PRO A 113 1.80 -28.95 0.10
CA PRO A 113 0.42 -28.56 -0.22
C PRO A 113 -0.26 -27.72 0.87
N LEU A 114 0.30 -27.68 2.08
CA LEU A 114 -0.16 -26.78 3.15
C LEU A 114 -0.02 -25.28 2.78
N LEU A 115 0.92 -24.92 1.91
CA LEU A 115 1.09 -23.56 1.40
C LEU A 115 -0.09 -23.12 0.53
N VAL A 116 -0.72 -24.04 -0.19
CA VAL A 116 -1.94 -23.77 -0.98
C VAL A 116 -3.10 -23.38 -0.05
N ASN A 117 -3.20 -24.03 1.10
CA ASN A 117 -4.20 -23.69 2.12
C ASN A 117 -3.92 -22.34 2.78
N ALA A 118 -2.65 -21.95 2.93
CA ALA A 118 -2.30 -20.63 3.42
C ALA A 118 -2.73 -19.53 2.43
N ILE A 119 -2.56 -19.74 1.12
CA ILE A 119 -3.00 -18.81 0.07
C ILE A 119 -4.53 -18.70 0.02
N ASN A 120 -5.25 -19.82 0.13
CA ASN A 120 -6.71 -19.82 0.19
C ASN A 120 -7.25 -19.10 1.44
N ASN A 121 -6.53 -19.16 2.57
CA ASN A 121 -6.86 -18.37 3.75
C ASN A 121 -6.52 -16.87 3.58
N VAL A 122 -5.51 -16.52 2.78
CA VAL A 122 -5.24 -15.11 2.43
C VAL A 122 -6.38 -14.52 1.60
N THR A 123 -7.06 -15.30 0.75
CA THR A 123 -8.30 -14.84 0.10
C THR A 123 -9.42 -14.56 1.10
N ALA A 124 -9.51 -15.32 2.20
CA ALA A 124 -10.45 -15.04 3.29
C ALA A 124 -10.07 -13.79 4.10
N VAL A 125 -8.78 -13.47 4.21
CA VAL A 125 -8.31 -12.19 4.78
C VAL A 125 -8.54 -11.04 3.80
N ALA A 126 -8.35 -11.26 2.49
CA ALA A 126 -8.62 -10.25 1.48
C ALA A 126 -10.12 -9.89 1.40
N THR A 127 -11.04 -10.84 1.57
CA THR A 127 -12.48 -10.55 1.72
C THR A 127 -12.80 -9.84 3.04
N GLN A 128 -12.03 -10.09 4.10
CA GLN A 128 -12.14 -9.35 5.36
C GLN A 128 -11.62 -7.90 5.24
N VAL A 129 -10.67 -7.63 4.34
CA VAL A 129 -10.13 -6.29 4.07
C VAL A 129 -10.96 -5.54 3.01
N VAL A 130 -11.59 -6.24 2.05
CA VAL A 130 -12.49 -5.61 1.06
C VAL A 130 -13.79 -5.10 1.71
N GLY A 131 -14.20 -5.61 2.87
CA GLY A 131 -15.30 -5.04 3.67
C GLY A 131 -14.95 -3.76 4.43
N ALA A 132 -13.67 -3.37 4.48
CA ALA A 132 -13.22 -2.34 5.42
C ALA A 132 -13.32 -0.89 4.88
N VAL A 133 -13.63 -0.66 3.61
CA VAL A 133 -13.42 0.67 2.99
C VAL A 133 -14.63 1.31 2.30
N ASP A 134 -15.78 0.63 2.17
CA ASP A 134 -16.92 1.16 1.39
C ASP A 134 -18.23 1.20 2.19
N GLY A 135 -18.15 1.60 3.46
CA GLY A 135 -19.29 1.72 4.37
C GLY A 135 -20.00 3.07 4.30
N LEU A 136 -20.25 3.62 3.12
CA LEU A 136 -20.92 4.93 2.99
C LEU A 136 -22.40 4.82 3.41
N LEU A 137 -22.71 5.41 4.57
CA LEU A 137 -24.04 5.63 5.12
C LEU A 137 -24.86 6.66 4.32
N GLY A 138 -24.36 7.19 3.22
CA GLY A 138 -25.03 8.27 2.49
C GLY A 138 -24.59 9.67 2.90
N SER A 139 -25.12 10.65 2.19
CA SER A 139 -24.67 12.03 2.25
C SER A 139 -25.82 13.00 2.51
N VAL A 140 -25.58 14.02 3.32
CA VAL A 140 -26.51 15.14 3.56
C VAL A 140 -25.88 16.41 3.04
N THR A 141 -26.63 17.15 2.21
CA THR A 141 -26.21 18.48 1.77
C THR A 141 -26.71 19.51 2.77
N GLN A 142 -25.80 20.13 3.53
CA GLN A 142 -26.12 21.18 4.47
C GLN A 142 -25.40 22.47 4.06
N GLY A 143 -26.16 23.53 3.75
CA GLY A 143 -25.60 24.84 3.41
C GLY A 143 -24.71 24.85 2.16
N GLY A 144 -24.95 23.97 1.17
CA GLY A 144 -24.16 23.88 -0.06
C GLY A 144 -22.92 22.98 0.01
N THR A 145 -22.61 22.44 1.19
CA THR A 145 -21.54 21.45 1.38
C THR A 145 -22.15 20.06 1.51
N THR A 146 -21.58 19.05 0.85
CA THR A 146 -22.02 17.65 0.95
C THR A 146 -21.25 16.97 2.07
N LEU A 147 -21.95 16.49 3.10
CA LEU A 147 -21.38 15.75 4.22
C LEU A 147 -21.66 14.27 4.01
N SER A 148 -20.61 13.46 3.90
CA SER A 148 -20.71 12.01 3.77
C SER A 148 -20.55 11.36 5.14
N PHE A 149 -21.33 10.33 5.45
CA PHE A 149 -21.21 9.59 6.71
C PHE A 149 -20.77 8.15 6.42
N VAL A 150 -19.88 7.62 7.24
CA VAL A 150 -19.33 6.26 7.12
C VAL A 150 -19.35 5.61 8.50
N VAL A 151 -19.53 4.28 8.58
CA VAL A 151 -19.26 3.52 9.81
C VAL A 151 -17.99 2.72 9.62
N ASP A 152 -17.00 2.91 10.49
CA ASP A 152 -15.78 2.11 10.47
C ASP A 152 -16.00 0.69 11.05
N ASN A 153 -15.01 -0.18 10.88
CA ASN A 153 -15.09 -1.57 11.35
C ASN A 153 -15.29 -1.72 12.88
N LEU A 154 -15.00 -0.66 13.64
CA LEU A 154 -15.14 -0.59 15.10
C LEU A 154 -16.49 0.03 15.52
N GLY A 155 -17.28 0.48 14.56
CA GLY A 155 -18.59 1.07 14.79
C GLY A 155 -18.61 2.59 14.96
N ASN A 156 -17.48 3.27 14.78
CA ASN A 156 -17.46 4.73 14.85
C ASN A 156 -18.13 5.32 13.62
N ILE A 157 -18.94 6.35 13.82
CA ILE A 157 -19.55 7.15 12.76
C ILE A 157 -18.56 8.25 12.40
N VAL A 158 -18.05 8.20 11.18
CA VAL A 158 -17.13 9.16 10.61
C VAL A 158 -17.90 10.07 9.66
N GLN A 159 -17.73 11.37 9.82
CA GLN A 159 -18.22 12.37 8.89
C GLN A 159 -17.05 12.81 8.00
N GLU A 160 -17.27 12.82 6.70
CA GLU A 160 -16.31 13.30 5.72
C GLU A 160 -16.84 14.54 5.00
N VAL A 161 -16.03 15.61 5.02
CA VAL A 161 -16.33 16.88 4.37
C VAL A 161 -15.11 17.30 3.57
N GLY A 162 -15.23 17.32 2.24
CA GLY A 162 -14.14 17.76 1.36
C GLY A 162 -12.83 16.98 1.52
N GLY A 163 -12.91 15.68 1.83
CA GLY A 163 -11.75 14.81 2.05
C GLY A 163 -11.16 14.85 3.46
N VAL A 164 -11.79 15.56 4.40
CA VAL A 164 -11.41 15.54 5.83
C VAL A 164 -12.38 14.67 6.60
N SER A 165 -11.86 13.64 7.28
CA SER A 165 -12.64 12.69 8.09
C SER A 165 -12.59 13.04 9.58
N THR A 166 -13.75 13.17 10.22
CA THR A 166 -13.89 13.41 11.67
C THR A 166 -14.81 12.37 12.30
N ILE A 167 -14.44 11.84 13.47
CA ILE A 167 -15.31 10.92 14.21
C ILE A 167 -16.37 11.75 14.93
N VAL A 168 -17.64 11.52 14.60
CA VAL A 168 -18.79 12.26 15.14
C VAL A 168 -19.66 11.43 16.10
N GLY A 169 -19.37 10.14 16.24
CA GLY A 169 -20.11 9.28 17.17
C GLY A 169 -19.79 7.79 17.01
N ASN A 170 -20.67 6.94 17.55
CA ASN A 170 -20.63 5.50 17.40
C ASN A 170 -22.05 4.94 17.22
N TYR A 171 -22.25 3.96 16.32
CA TYR A 171 -23.59 3.46 16.01
C TYR A 171 -24.33 2.92 17.24
N MET A 172 -23.62 2.35 18.21
CA MET A 172 -24.25 1.81 19.43
C MET A 172 -24.86 2.89 20.32
N GLN A 173 -24.32 4.11 20.25
CA GLN A 173 -24.77 5.23 21.09
C GLN A 173 -25.69 6.18 20.33
N ASN A 174 -25.46 6.34 19.04
CA ASN A 174 -26.11 7.37 18.22
C ASN A 174 -27.19 6.81 17.28
N MET A 175 -27.35 5.48 17.20
CA MET A 175 -28.39 4.85 16.41
C MET A 175 -29.21 3.89 17.26
N THR A 176 -30.49 3.72 16.90
CA THR A 176 -31.41 2.82 17.61
C THR A 176 -31.68 1.60 16.74
N GLU A 177 -31.44 0.39 17.25
CA GLU A 177 -31.75 -0.86 16.53
C GLU A 177 -33.26 -0.95 16.27
N THR A 178 -33.62 -1.32 15.05
CA THR A 178 -35.00 -1.42 14.56
C THR A 178 -35.18 -2.74 13.82
N GLY A 179 -36.34 -3.35 13.96
CA GLY A 179 -36.66 -4.63 13.31
C GLY A 179 -35.94 -5.83 13.92
N THR A 180 -35.97 -6.94 13.19
CA THR A 180 -35.36 -8.22 13.59
C THR A 180 -34.04 -8.43 12.83
N PRO A 181 -32.98 -8.94 13.48
CA PRO A 181 -31.75 -9.30 12.79
C PRO A 181 -32.00 -10.36 11.72
N GLU A 182 -31.36 -10.21 10.55
CA GLU A 182 -31.44 -11.14 9.42
C GLU A 182 -30.11 -11.84 9.22
N GLN A 183 -30.12 -13.17 9.13
CA GLN A 183 -28.92 -13.98 8.91
C GLN A 183 -28.66 -14.10 7.40
N LEU A 184 -27.56 -13.53 6.91
CA LEU A 184 -27.21 -13.52 5.48
C LEU A 184 -26.41 -14.76 5.03
N GLY A 185 -26.01 -15.62 5.97
CA GLY A 185 -25.12 -16.77 5.72
C GLY A 185 -23.65 -16.44 5.96
N ASN A 186 -22.77 -17.45 5.96
CA ASN A 186 -21.31 -17.31 6.20
C ASN A 186 -20.94 -16.59 7.51
N GLY A 187 -21.83 -16.59 8.50
CA GLY A 187 -21.62 -15.88 9.77
C GLY A 187 -21.86 -14.37 9.70
N LEU A 188 -22.49 -13.86 8.63
CA LEU A 188 -22.89 -12.46 8.52
C LEU A 188 -24.31 -12.24 9.08
N VAL A 189 -24.45 -11.18 9.88
CA VAL A 189 -25.72 -10.75 10.48
C VAL A 189 -26.04 -9.34 10.02
N GLN A 190 -27.21 -9.11 9.44
CA GLN A 190 -27.70 -7.78 9.12
C GLN A 190 -28.65 -7.29 10.22
N LYS A 191 -28.43 -6.07 10.69
CA LYS A 191 -29.35 -5.37 11.60
C LYS A 191 -29.71 -4.00 11.02
N THR A 192 -30.92 -3.55 11.29
CA THR A 192 -31.38 -2.22 10.83
C THR A 192 -31.37 -1.26 12.00
N TYR A 193 -30.96 -0.03 11.77
CA TYR A 193 -30.85 1.01 12.77
C TYR A 193 -31.46 2.32 12.26
N SER A 194 -32.17 3.06 13.10
CA SER A 194 -32.57 4.43 12.77
C SER A 194 -31.47 5.42 13.14
N TYR A 195 -31.11 6.33 12.23
CA TYR A 195 -30.14 7.39 12.47
C TYR A 195 -30.76 8.77 12.22
N SER A 196 -31.03 9.49 13.30
CA SER A 196 -31.73 10.77 13.28
C SER A 196 -31.07 11.85 12.42
N PRO A 197 -29.73 12.03 12.42
CA PRO A 197 -29.05 13.04 11.59
C PRO A 197 -29.25 12.84 10.08
N LEU A 198 -29.49 11.61 9.62
CA LEU A 198 -29.81 11.30 8.23
C LEU A 198 -31.31 11.21 7.96
N SER A 199 -32.15 11.31 8.99
CA SER A 199 -33.57 10.98 8.96
C SER A 199 -33.82 9.66 8.20
N ALA A 200 -33.00 8.64 8.45
CA ALA A 200 -32.99 7.43 7.63
C ALA A 200 -32.80 6.14 8.46
N LEU A 201 -33.26 5.03 7.89
CA LEU A 201 -32.91 3.69 8.35
C LEU A 201 -31.64 3.24 7.63
N VAL A 202 -30.70 2.73 8.41
CA VAL A 202 -29.40 2.22 7.99
C VAL A 202 -29.36 0.73 8.29
N LYS A 203 -29.04 -0.07 7.29
CA LYS A 203 -28.71 -1.49 7.46
C LYS A 203 -27.22 -1.61 7.70
N ILE A 204 -26.84 -2.31 8.77
CA ILE A 204 -25.45 -2.60 9.11
C ILE A 204 -25.27 -4.11 9.10
N ILE A 205 -24.26 -4.58 8.38
CA ILE A 205 -23.88 -5.99 8.29
C ILE A 205 -22.66 -6.21 9.18
N PHE A 206 -22.74 -7.23 10.04
CA PHE A 206 -21.71 -7.64 10.98
C PHE A 206 -21.14 -8.99 10.60
N ASN A 207 -19.86 -9.22 10.88
CA ASN A 207 -19.26 -10.55 10.83
C ASN A 207 -19.49 -11.33 12.14
N ALA A 208 -19.05 -12.60 12.17
CA ALA A 208 -19.16 -13.46 13.35
C ALA A 208 -18.40 -12.94 14.59
N ALA A 209 -17.44 -12.01 14.41
CA ALA A 209 -16.71 -11.35 15.49
C ALA A 209 -17.40 -10.07 15.99
N GLY A 210 -18.55 -9.69 15.42
CA GLY A 210 -19.29 -8.47 15.80
C GLY A 210 -18.74 -7.18 15.20
N GLN A 211 -17.81 -7.26 14.25
CA GLN A 211 -17.26 -6.09 13.56
C GLN A 211 -18.20 -5.67 12.41
N VAL A 212 -18.27 -4.37 12.16
CA VAL A 212 -19.04 -3.82 11.04
C VAL A 212 -18.30 -4.13 9.73
N VAL A 213 -19.00 -4.73 8.77
CA VAL A 213 -18.49 -5.10 7.44
C VAL A 213 -19.08 -4.21 6.35
N GLN A 214 -20.30 -3.72 6.55
CA GLN A 214 -20.95 -2.81 5.61
C GLN A 214 -22.03 -2.02 6.34
N ALA A 215 -22.23 -0.78 5.92
CA ALA A 215 -23.37 0.01 6.35
C ALA A 215 -23.97 0.75 5.15
N THR A 216 -25.30 0.71 5.00
CA THR A 216 -25.99 1.27 3.83
C THR A 216 -27.34 1.87 4.24
N VAL A 217 -27.75 2.97 3.63
CA VAL A 217 -29.09 3.54 3.87
C VAL A 217 -30.14 2.77 3.09
N ALA A 218 -31.11 2.23 3.82
CA ALA A 218 -32.22 1.49 3.24
C ALA A 218 -33.42 2.38 2.89
N LYS A 219 -33.67 3.44 3.66
CA LYS A 219 -34.83 4.34 3.45
C LYS A 219 -34.63 5.66 4.16
N GLN A 220 -34.72 6.79 3.46
CA GLN A 220 -34.99 8.08 4.11
C GLN A 220 -36.43 8.07 4.63
N THR A 221 -36.58 8.24 5.94
CA THR A 221 -37.85 8.52 6.59
C THR A 221 -38.28 9.89 6.13
N ALA A 222 -39.19 9.94 5.15
CA ALA A 222 -39.75 11.19 4.66
C ALA A 222 -40.32 12.00 5.83
N THR A 223 -39.77 13.17 6.08
CA THR A 223 -40.45 14.23 6.82
C THR A 223 -41.68 14.60 6.00
N GLY A 224 -42.86 14.16 6.45
CA GLY A 224 -44.11 14.63 5.88
C GLY A 224 -44.19 16.13 6.08
N THR A 225 -44.09 16.89 4.99
CA THR A 225 -44.46 18.30 4.96
C THR A 225 -45.96 18.37 5.17
N ALA A 226 -46.40 18.56 6.41
CA ALA A 226 -47.77 18.96 6.70
C ALA A 226 -47.92 20.42 6.29
N SER A 227 -48.49 20.65 5.11
CA SER A 227 -49.03 21.95 4.74
C SER A 227 -50.30 22.20 5.55
N THR A 228 -50.26 23.23 6.38
CA THR A 228 -51.44 24.01 6.83
C THR A 228 -51.09 25.48 6.75
#